data_AF-A0A8J4GQQ1-F1
#
_entry.id   AF-A0A8J4GQQ1-F1
#
_cell.length_a   1.000
_cell.length_b   1.000
_cell.length_c   1.000
_cell.angle_alpha   90.00
_cell.angle_beta   90.00
_cell.angle_gamma   90.00
#
_symmetry.space_group_name_H-M   'P 1'
#
loop_
_entity.id
_entity.type
_entity.pdbx_description
1 polymer ?
#
loop_
_entity_poly.entity_id
_entity_poly.type
_entity_poly.pdbx_seq_one_letter_code
_entity_poly.pdbx_strand_id
1 'polypeptide(L)'
;MVMRVAKVLTVVVALLLLPTVAYGIRTSAKFEAHIAAADASLERPVRPVNDANLRPIIGILSQPGDPAPDGQSYIAASYVKWLESAGARVVPIFYDMDIEDIERRFAVTNGLLLPGGGATLAPGHRFYDSARHLVELALKANDNGDYYPVHGTCLGMETLAVILSSNYTILGTFDAEDAPAPLLYTDEAAASHLLRSLPPDVVADLQNKPIAMENHMNGLAMAAFLENPALGRFFRVVSLSLDKSGSAYISTLEGRNYPFTATQWHPEKNAFEWTPHLRIPHSTDAIRMSQEVANFFVAEARRNLHKAKNILEEDDMLIYNFKPVFTGKHEYVGEEKDFEQAYFLSGPLAAGKIKIGIVKRQVNHMCAEEAWLRLSWCCFHSGMWVSGVLEVLEFWKLLKPQVVFTCTISRRQESWSWSWSCRSLLGNVRLVTCEELHAACAALLCCMAIWWCRQKHLAASSREGKLQRFLNGHTD
;
A
#
# COMPACT_ATOMS: atom_id res chain seq x y z
N MET A 1 -32.48 -72.16 5.02
CA MET A 1 -32.77 -71.08 5.99
C MET A 1 -31.93 -69.81 5.78
N VAL A 2 -30.80 -69.86 5.05
CA VAL A 2 -29.93 -68.68 4.81
C VAL A 2 -30.42 -67.75 3.68
N MET A 3 -31.19 -68.25 2.70
CA MET A 3 -31.70 -67.41 1.59
C MET A 3 -32.92 -66.54 1.91
N ARG A 4 -33.61 -66.76 3.04
CA ARG A 4 -34.77 -65.93 3.44
C ARG A 4 -34.37 -64.70 4.25
N VAL A 5 -33.18 -64.68 4.85
CA VAL A 5 -32.67 -63.54 5.64
C VAL A 5 -32.11 -62.44 4.73
N ALA A 6 -31.46 -62.80 3.62
CA ALA A 6 -30.89 -61.82 2.68
C ALA A 6 -31.96 -60.97 1.97
N LYS A 7 -33.10 -61.55 1.56
CA LYS A 7 -34.19 -60.79 0.90
C LYS A 7 -34.93 -59.82 1.83
N VAL A 8 -34.99 -60.12 3.13
CA VAL A 8 -35.61 -59.22 4.12
C VAL A 8 -34.69 -58.03 4.41
N LEU A 9 -33.37 -58.24 4.43
CA LEU A 9 -32.40 -57.17 4.68
C LEU A 9 -32.34 -56.14 3.53
N THR A 10 -32.45 -56.57 2.27
CA THR A 10 -32.42 -55.65 1.11
C THR A 10 -33.67 -54.77 1.03
N VAL A 11 -34.84 -55.29 1.43
CA VAL A 11 -36.11 -54.52 1.43
C VAL A 11 -36.14 -53.50 2.57
N VAL A 12 -35.56 -53.81 3.73
CA VAL A 12 -35.48 -52.88 4.87
C VAL A 12 -34.51 -51.72 4.59
N VAL A 13 -33.38 -51.97 3.92
CA VAL A 13 -32.43 -50.90 3.52
C VAL A 13 -33.04 -49.98 2.45
N ALA A 14 -33.79 -50.52 1.49
CA ALA A 14 -34.48 -49.71 0.48
C ALA A 14 -35.60 -48.84 1.06
N LEU A 15 -36.34 -49.32 2.07
CA LEU A 15 -37.39 -48.55 2.75
C LEU A 15 -36.85 -47.47 3.70
N LEU A 16 -35.62 -47.60 4.19
CA LEU A 16 -34.95 -46.58 5.02
C LEU A 16 -34.27 -45.47 4.20
N LEU A 17 -33.98 -45.72 2.91
CA LEU A 17 -33.37 -44.73 2.00
C LEU A 17 -34.39 -43.84 1.28
N LEU A 18 -35.65 -44.28 1.14
CA LEU A 18 -36.70 -43.47 0.50
C LEU A 18 -37.06 -42.19 1.27
N PRO A 19 -37.14 -42.18 2.63
CA PRO A 19 -37.39 -40.96 3.39
C PRO A 19 -36.22 -39.99 3.34
N THR A 20 -34.97 -40.47 3.28
CA THR A 20 -33.76 -39.62 3.27
C THR A 20 -33.54 -38.97 1.91
N VAL A 21 -33.82 -39.68 0.81
CA VAL A 21 -33.80 -39.11 -0.55
C VAL A 21 -34.94 -38.10 -0.75
N ALA A 22 -36.15 -38.39 -0.25
CA ALA A 22 -37.27 -37.45 -0.32
C ALA A 22 -37.07 -36.21 0.57
N TYR A 23 -36.37 -36.35 1.70
CA TYR A 23 -35.96 -35.23 2.54
C TYR A 23 -34.89 -34.37 1.83
N GLY A 24 -33.87 -35.00 1.22
CA GLY A 24 -32.81 -34.30 0.46
C GLY A 24 -33.32 -33.53 -0.76
N ILE A 25 -34.32 -34.07 -1.47
CA ILE A 25 -34.95 -33.38 -2.61
C ILE A 25 -35.82 -32.21 -2.14
N ARG A 26 -36.53 -32.35 -1.01
CA ARG A 26 -37.34 -31.26 -0.43
C ARG A 26 -36.49 -30.15 0.19
N THR A 27 -35.30 -30.45 0.72
CA THR A 27 -34.38 -29.43 1.22
C THR A 27 -33.72 -28.67 0.08
N SER A 28 -33.37 -29.34 -1.03
CA SER A 28 -32.84 -28.70 -2.25
C SER A 28 -33.85 -27.75 -2.90
N ALA A 29 -35.11 -28.16 -3.05
CA ALA A 29 -36.15 -27.29 -3.63
C ALA A 29 -36.53 -26.10 -2.72
N LYS A 30 -36.46 -26.27 -1.40
CA LYS A 30 -36.66 -25.16 -0.44
C LYS A 30 -35.45 -24.20 -0.42
N PHE A 31 -34.24 -24.71 -0.63
CA PHE A 31 -33.02 -23.92 -0.74
C PHE A 31 -33.03 -23.08 -2.03
N GLU A 32 -33.40 -23.66 -3.17
CA GLU A 32 -33.57 -22.92 -4.45
C GLU A 32 -34.66 -21.84 -4.37
N ALA A 33 -35.79 -22.13 -3.71
CA ALA A 33 -36.87 -21.15 -3.52
C ALA A 33 -36.49 -20.04 -2.52
N HIS A 34 -35.66 -20.33 -1.51
CA HIS A 34 -35.11 -19.31 -0.60
C HIS A 34 -34.07 -18.43 -1.28
N ILE A 35 -33.24 -18.99 -2.18
CA ILE A 35 -32.31 -18.21 -3.01
C ILE A 35 -33.10 -17.23 -3.89
N ALA A 36 -34.15 -17.71 -4.58
CA ALA A 36 -34.98 -16.86 -5.44
C ALA A 36 -35.74 -15.76 -4.68
N ALA A 37 -36.17 -16.02 -3.44
CA ALA A 37 -36.88 -15.03 -2.61
C ALA A 37 -35.94 -14.04 -1.90
N ALA A 38 -34.72 -14.48 -1.55
CA ALA A 38 -33.69 -13.61 -0.99
C ALA A 38 -33.14 -12.63 -2.04
N ASP A 39 -33.05 -13.05 -3.31
CA ASP A 39 -32.65 -12.20 -4.45
C ASP A 39 -33.56 -10.97 -4.57
N ALA A 40 -34.87 -11.15 -4.41
CA ALA A 40 -35.87 -10.08 -4.57
C ALA A 40 -35.87 -9.00 -3.46
N SER A 41 -35.16 -9.22 -2.35
CA SER A 41 -35.18 -8.32 -1.17
C SER A 41 -33.85 -7.60 -0.88
N LEU A 42 -32.82 -7.86 -1.68
CA LEU A 42 -31.49 -7.26 -1.53
C LEU A 42 -31.00 -6.46 -2.74
N GLU A 43 -31.85 -6.24 -3.74
CA GLU A 43 -31.52 -5.37 -4.87
C GLU A 43 -31.42 -3.91 -4.42
N ARG A 44 -30.26 -3.53 -3.87
CA ARG A 44 -29.75 -2.18 -4.05
C ARG A 44 -29.66 -1.95 -5.57
N PRO A 45 -30.08 -0.78 -6.08
CA PRO A 45 -30.13 -0.53 -7.51
C PRO A 45 -28.74 -0.79 -8.12
N VAL A 46 -28.65 -1.86 -8.91
CA VAL A 46 -27.48 -2.12 -9.75
C VAL A 46 -27.45 -0.98 -10.76
N ARG A 47 -26.51 -0.05 -10.58
CA ARG A 47 -26.33 1.04 -11.54
C ARG A 47 -26.12 0.43 -12.93
N PRO A 48 -26.69 1.02 -13.99
CA PRO A 48 -26.52 0.51 -15.34
C PRO A 48 -25.03 0.36 -15.66
N VAL A 49 -24.67 -0.70 -16.39
CA VAL A 49 -23.29 -1.01 -16.83
C VAL A 49 -22.59 0.19 -17.53
N ASN A 50 -23.37 1.15 -18.04
CA ASN A 50 -22.86 2.37 -18.67
C ASN A 50 -22.25 3.41 -17.71
N ASP A 51 -22.42 3.29 -16.39
CA ASP A 51 -21.84 4.20 -15.39
C ASP A 51 -20.62 3.61 -14.67
N ALA A 52 -20.12 2.43 -15.07
CA ALA A 52 -18.98 1.78 -14.41
C ALA A 52 -17.65 2.49 -14.72
N ASN A 53 -16.80 2.68 -13.71
CA ASN A 53 -15.43 3.13 -13.88
C ASN A 53 -14.58 2.01 -14.49
N LEU A 54 -14.24 2.12 -15.78
CA LEU A 54 -13.45 1.12 -16.52
C LEU A 54 -11.93 1.25 -16.32
N ARG A 55 -11.46 2.20 -15.49
CA ARG A 55 -10.04 2.39 -15.18
C ARG A 55 -9.80 2.45 -13.66
N PRO A 56 -10.30 1.48 -12.87
CA PRO A 56 -10.26 1.55 -11.43
C PRO A 56 -8.81 1.59 -10.91
N ILE A 57 -8.60 2.39 -9.87
CA ILE A 57 -7.35 2.54 -9.15
C ILE A 57 -7.57 2.07 -7.72
N ILE A 58 -6.82 1.10 -7.22
CA ILE A 58 -6.98 0.58 -5.87
C ILE A 58 -5.79 1.01 -5.02
N GLY A 59 -6.09 1.52 -3.83
CA GLY A 59 -5.07 1.85 -2.84
C GLY A 59 -4.59 0.58 -2.13
N ILE A 60 -3.28 0.43 -1.94
CA ILE A 60 -2.71 -0.61 -1.07
C ILE A 60 -1.96 0.07 0.07
N LEU A 61 -2.34 -0.22 1.32
CA LEU A 61 -1.61 0.27 2.49
C LEU A 61 -0.26 -0.45 2.63
N SER A 62 0.84 0.29 2.71
CA SER A 62 2.16 -0.26 3.03
C SER A 62 2.28 -0.61 4.50
N GLN A 63 3.36 -1.30 4.88
CA GLN A 63 3.63 -1.60 6.28
C GLN A 63 5.13 -1.53 6.62
N PRO A 64 5.49 -1.25 7.89
CA PRO A 64 6.87 -1.32 8.35
C PRO A 64 7.31 -2.77 8.57
N GLY A 65 8.61 -2.95 8.82
CA GLY A 65 9.21 -4.23 9.16
C GLY A 65 9.74 -4.98 7.94
N ASP A 66 10.23 -6.20 8.17
CA ASP A 66 10.84 -7.01 7.13
C ASP A 66 9.86 -7.30 5.97
N PRO A 67 10.33 -7.26 4.70
CA PRO A 67 11.72 -7.10 4.28
C PRO A 67 12.18 -5.64 4.08
N ALA A 68 11.41 -4.63 4.51
CA ALA A 68 11.80 -3.23 4.34
C ALA A 68 12.99 -2.86 5.22
N PRO A 69 13.99 -2.13 4.70
CA PRO A 69 15.04 -1.55 5.53
C PRO A 69 14.49 -0.58 6.58
N ASP A 70 15.22 -0.40 7.68
CA ASP A 70 14.89 0.56 8.74
C ASP A 70 14.49 1.95 8.20
N GLY A 71 13.31 2.41 8.64
CA GLY A 71 12.77 3.71 8.25
C GLY A 71 12.08 3.75 6.89
N GLN A 72 11.98 2.62 6.19
CA GLN A 72 11.13 2.45 5.03
C GLN A 72 9.93 1.56 5.36
N SER A 73 8.98 1.53 4.44
CA SER A 73 7.88 0.56 4.43
C SER A 73 7.93 -0.30 3.19
N TYR A 74 7.14 -1.36 3.15
CA TYR A 74 7.01 -2.18 1.95
C TYR A 74 5.56 -2.49 1.58
N ILE A 75 5.40 -2.88 0.31
CA ILE A 75 4.26 -3.62 -0.22
C ILE A 75 4.83 -4.84 -0.95
N ALA A 76 4.40 -6.04 -0.59
CA ALA A 76 4.77 -7.25 -1.34
C ALA A 76 4.19 -7.16 -2.75
N ALA A 77 5.01 -7.47 -3.76
CA ALA A 77 4.65 -7.25 -5.16
C ALA A 77 3.52 -8.18 -5.62
N SER A 78 3.28 -9.30 -4.95
CA SER A 78 2.15 -10.20 -5.20
C SER A 78 0.80 -9.49 -5.11
N TYR A 79 0.57 -8.62 -4.10
CA TYR A 79 -0.67 -7.84 -4.01
C TYR A 79 -0.86 -6.90 -5.20
N VAL A 80 0.22 -6.27 -5.68
CA VAL A 80 0.18 -5.40 -6.87
C VAL A 80 -0.18 -6.22 -8.10
N LYS A 81 0.53 -7.32 -8.34
CA LYS A 81 0.30 -8.23 -9.49
C LYS A 81 -1.12 -8.79 -9.48
N TRP A 82 -1.64 -9.12 -8.30
CA TRP A 82 -2.98 -9.67 -8.11
C TRP A 82 -4.09 -8.69 -8.51
N LEU A 83 -3.97 -7.42 -8.13
CA LEU A 83 -4.92 -6.40 -8.56
C LEU A 83 -4.77 -6.05 -10.05
N GLU A 84 -3.54 -5.97 -10.56
CA GLU A 84 -3.28 -5.67 -11.96
C GLU A 84 -3.76 -6.78 -12.90
N SER A 85 -3.68 -8.06 -12.49
CA SER A 85 -4.17 -9.18 -13.30
C SER A 85 -5.69 -9.16 -13.50
N ALA A 86 -6.44 -8.49 -12.63
CA ALA A 86 -7.89 -8.27 -12.75
C ALA A 86 -8.25 -6.93 -13.43
N GLY A 87 -7.25 -6.19 -13.91
CA GLY A 87 -7.45 -4.96 -14.69
C GLY A 87 -7.66 -3.70 -13.84
N ALA A 88 -7.09 -3.65 -12.63
CA ALA A 88 -6.94 -2.42 -11.86
C ALA A 88 -5.53 -1.84 -11.99
N ARG A 89 -5.38 -0.58 -11.60
CA ARG A 89 -4.07 0.04 -11.33
C ARG A 89 -3.91 0.24 -9.84
N VAL A 90 -2.68 0.42 -9.38
CA VAL A 90 -2.39 0.52 -7.94
C VAL A 90 -1.80 1.85 -7.56
N VAL A 91 -2.26 2.39 -6.43
CA VAL A 91 -1.65 3.52 -5.72
C VAL A 91 -1.14 3.01 -4.37
N PRO A 92 0.16 3.08 -4.07
CA PRO A 92 0.65 2.78 -2.73
C PRO A 92 0.22 3.88 -1.76
N ILE A 93 -0.31 3.52 -0.60
CA ILE A 93 -0.63 4.43 0.51
C ILE A 93 0.37 4.11 1.61
N PHE A 94 1.21 5.07 1.99
CA PHE A 94 2.28 4.76 2.94
C PHE A 94 1.73 4.81 4.35
N TYR A 95 2.09 3.83 5.17
CA TYR A 95 1.59 3.69 6.54
C TYR A 95 1.88 4.88 7.45
N ASP A 96 2.86 5.73 7.09
CA ASP A 96 3.38 6.83 7.89
C ASP A 96 3.13 8.23 7.27
N MET A 97 2.28 8.32 6.25
CA MET A 97 1.79 9.58 5.67
C MET A 97 1.05 10.43 6.70
N ASP A 98 0.98 11.74 6.45
CA ASP A 98 0.05 12.60 7.17
C ASP A 98 -1.39 12.35 6.70
N ILE A 99 -2.34 12.88 7.48
CA ILE A 99 -3.77 12.65 7.25
C ILE A 99 -4.19 13.26 5.91
N GLU A 100 -3.65 14.42 5.57
CA GLU A 100 -3.93 15.13 4.34
C GLU A 100 -3.51 14.34 3.10
N ASP A 101 -2.34 13.71 3.09
CA ASP A 101 -1.89 12.85 1.99
C ASP A 101 -2.68 11.54 1.92
N ILE A 102 -3.07 10.96 3.06
CA ILE A 102 -3.96 9.79 3.09
C ILE A 102 -5.30 10.13 2.43
N GLU A 103 -5.92 11.24 2.81
CA GLU A 103 -7.19 11.70 2.24
C GLU A 103 -7.07 12.02 0.75
N ARG A 104 -5.95 12.64 0.33
CA ARG A 104 -5.66 12.91 -1.08
C ARG A 104 -5.59 11.63 -1.90
N ARG A 105 -4.94 10.57 -1.39
CA ARG A 105 -4.90 9.26 -2.06
C ARG A 105 -6.27 8.59 -2.08
N PHE A 106 -6.99 8.61 -0.96
CA PHE A 106 -8.34 8.05 -0.84
C PHE A 106 -9.32 8.65 -1.87
N ALA A 107 -9.24 9.97 -2.10
CA ALA A 107 -10.08 10.67 -3.07
C ALA A 107 -9.82 10.29 -4.54
N VAL A 108 -8.69 9.65 -4.83
CA VAL A 108 -8.31 9.18 -6.18
C VAL A 108 -8.61 7.70 -6.35
N THR A 109 -8.51 6.91 -5.28
CA THR A 109 -8.70 5.46 -5.32
C THR A 109 -10.18 5.08 -5.30
N ASN A 110 -10.49 3.94 -5.91
CA ASN A 110 -11.81 3.36 -6.10
C ASN A 110 -12.08 2.15 -5.19
N GLY A 111 -11.12 1.83 -4.33
CA GLY A 111 -11.17 0.72 -3.39
C GLY A 111 -9.88 0.69 -2.57
N LEU A 112 -9.89 -0.03 -1.45
CA LEU A 112 -8.75 -0.15 -0.55
C LEU A 112 -8.44 -1.62 -0.28
N LEU A 113 -7.17 -1.98 -0.41
CA LEU A 113 -6.62 -3.25 0.03
C LEU A 113 -5.74 -3.03 1.27
N LEU A 114 -6.06 -3.74 2.35
CA LEU A 114 -5.22 -3.90 3.53
C LEU A 114 -4.50 -5.25 3.41
N PRO A 115 -3.19 -5.27 3.11
CA PRO A 115 -2.47 -6.53 2.87
C PRO A 115 -2.19 -7.28 4.18
N GLY A 116 -1.75 -8.53 4.03
CA GLY A 116 -1.18 -9.32 5.12
C GLY A 116 0.21 -8.84 5.53
N GLY A 117 0.69 -9.27 6.70
CA GLY A 117 2.03 -8.99 7.22
C GLY A 117 2.08 -9.01 8.75
N GLY A 118 2.94 -8.21 9.37
CA GLY A 118 3.28 -8.34 10.80
C GLY A 118 3.26 -7.05 11.62
N ALA A 119 2.54 -6.02 11.18
CA ALA A 119 2.52 -4.73 11.87
C ALA A 119 1.66 -4.73 13.15
N THR A 120 2.04 -3.90 14.12
CA THR A 120 1.32 -3.75 15.39
C THR A 120 -0.07 -3.11 15.21
N LEU A 121 -1.09 -3.75 15.81
CA LEU A 121 -2.50 -3.33 15.77
C LEU A 121 -2.94 -2.62 17.07
N ALA A 122 -2.29 -1.51 17.40
CA ALA A 122 -2.59 -0.73 18.61
C ALA A 122 -2.58 0.79 18.33
N PRO A 123 -3.40 1.59 19.03
CA PRO A 123 -3.41 3.04 18.90
C PRO A 123 -2.03 3.66 19.13
N GLY A 124 -1.69 4.68 18.34
CA GLY A 124 -0.38 5.34 18.38
C GLY A 124 0.69 4.64 17.53
N HIS A 125 0.44 3.43 17.05
CA HIS A 125 1.25 2.81 16.01
C HIS A 125 0.78 3.30 14.64
N ARG A 126 1.68 3.93 13.87
CA ARG A 126 1.32 4.62 12.61
C ARG A 126 0.56 3.75 11.62
N PHE A 127 0.92 2.47 11.49
CA PHE A 127 0.20 1.56 10.59
C PHE A 127 -1.27 1.41 11.00
N TYR A 128 -1.51 1.17 12.29
CA TYR A 128 -2.85 1.02 12.82
C TYR A 128 -3.65 2.32 12.70
N ASP A 129 -3.04 3.46 13.05
CA ASP A 129 -3.71 4.76 12.97
C ASP A 129 -4.09 5.13 11.52
N SER A 130 -3.20 4.89 10.57
CA SER A 130 -3.47 5.09 9.13
C SER A 130 -4.54 4.14 8.60
N ALA A 131 -4.48 2.85 8.96
CA ALA A 131 -5.51 1.88 8.58
C ALA A 131 -6.88 2.25 9.16
N ARG A 132 -6.93 2.66 10.43
CA ARG A 132 -8.16 3.13 11.09
C ARG A 132 -8.74 4.34 10.36
N HIS A 133 -7.92 5.34 10.04
CA HIS A 133 -8.39 6.53 9.31
C HIS A 133 -8.95 6.17 7.93
N LEU A 134 -8.27 5.31 7.17
CA LEU A 134 -8.74 4.83 5.87
C LEU A 134 -10.07 4.06 5.97
N VAL A 135 -10.23 3.21 6.99
CA VAL A 135 -11.48 2.49 7.24
C VAL A 135 -12.62 3.46 7.60
N GLU A 136 -12.35 4.47 8.43
CA GLU A 136 -13.32 5.52 8.78
C GLU A 136 -13.76 6.33 7.54
N LEU A 137 -12.82 6.67 6.65
CA LEU A 137 -13.14 7.31 5.36
C LEU A 137 -14.03 6.42 4.50
N ALA A 138 -13.70 5.12 4.38
CA ALA A 138 -14.50 4.17 3.61
C ALA A 138 -15.92 4.00 4.18
N LEU A 139 -16.07 3.90 5.50
CA LEU A 139 -17.38 3.85 6.16
C LEU A 139 -18.19 5.11 5.84
N LYS A 140 -17.59 6.30 6.03
CA LYS A 140 -18.24 7.59 5.76
C LYS A 140 -18.63 7.75 4.30
N ALA A 141 -17.81 7.31 3.36
CA ALA A 141 -18.15 7.33 1.93
C ALA A 141 -19.40 6.49 1.67
N ASN A 142 -19.41 5.24 2.15
CA ASN A 142 -20.54 4.33 1.95
C ASN A 142 -21.83 4.82 2.64
N ASP A 143 -21.74 5.40 3.84
CA ASP A 143 -22.88 6.00 4.55
C ASP A 143 -23.48 7.17 3.77
N ASN A 144 -22.66 7.91 3.01
CA ASN A 144 -23.09 8.99 2.13
C ASN A 144 -23.55 8.50 0.74
N GLY A 145 -23.64 7.20 0.52
CA GLY A 145 -24.03 6.60 -0.76
C GLY A 145 -22.92 6.59 -1.82
N ASP A 146 -21.70 6.93 -1.44
CA ASP A 146 -20.51 6.78 -2.26
C ASP A 146 -19.89 5.40 -2.03
N TYR A 147 -20.20 4.48 -2.95
CA TYR A 147 -19.81 3.08 -2.83
C TYR A 147 -18.28 2.97 -2.85
N TYR A 148 -17.66 2.44 -1.79
CA TYR A 148 -16.20 2.29 -1.68
C TYR A 148 -15.83 0.94 -1.07
N PRO A 149 -15.35 -0.04 -1.86
CA PRO A 149 -15.04 -1.37 -1.36
C PRO A 149 -13.70 -1.44 -0.63
N VAL A 150 -13.66 -2.30 0.39
CA VAL A 150 -12.44 -2.60 1.18
C VAL A 150 -12.20 -4.11 1.18
N HIS A 151 -10.97 -4.52 0.94
CA HIS A 151 -10.54 -5.91 1.08
C HIS A 151 -9.39 -6.01 2.09
N GLY A 152 -9.53 -6.87 3.10
CA GLY A 152 -8.47 -7.17 4.06
C GLY A 152 -7.95 -8.60 3.91
N THR A 153 -6.64 -8.77 3.74
CA THR A 153 -6.00 -10.09 3.65
C THR A 153 -5.14 -10.35 4.89
N CYS A 154 -5.29 -11.48 5.57
CA CYS A 154 -4.50 -11.88 6.75
C CYS A 154 -4.46 -10.75 7.81
N LEU A 155 -3.32 -10.09 8.04
CA LEU A 155 -3.21 -8.88 8.88
C LEU A 155 -4.28 -7.82 8.55
N GLY A 156 -4.67 -7.65 7.29
CA GLY A 156 -5.75 -6.74 6.90
C GLY A 156 -7.11 -7.15 7.47
N MET A 157 -7.41 -8.45 7.52
CA MET A 157 -8.62 -8.97 8.17
C MET A 157 -8.56 -8.75 9.69
N GLU A 158 -7.42 -9.05 10.30
CA GLU A 158 -7.15 -8.80 11.72
C GLU A 158 -7.33 -7.32 12.07
N THR A 159 -6.79 -6.43 11.22
CA THR A 159 -6.90 -4.97 11.36
C THR A 159 -8.35 -4.52 11.32
N LEU A 160 -9.14 -5.01 10.36
CA LEU A 160 -10.58 -4.71 10.28
C LEU A 160 -11.32 -5.20 11.53
N ALA A 161 -11.02 -6.41 12.00
CA ALA A 161 -11.63 -6.97 13.20
C ALA A 161 -11.32 -6.11 14.44
N VAL A 162 -10.06 -5.71 14.63
CA VAL A 162 -9.65 -4.85 15.76
C VAL A 162 -10.32 -3.48 15.69
N ILE A 163 -10.31 -2.82 14.52
CA ILE A 163 -10.91 -1.48 14.34
C ILE A 163 -12.42 -1.52 14.61
N LEU A 164 -13.15 -2.46 13.99
CA LEU A 164 -14.61 -2.48 14.02
C LEU A 164 -15.17 -3.05 15.33
N SER A 165 -14.38 -3.85 16.05
CA SER A 165 -14.73 -4.32 17.38
C SER A 165 -14.38 -3.33 18.49
N SER A 166 -13.49 -2.37 18.21
CA SER A 166 -12.80 -1.53 19.21
C SER A 166 -12.13 -2.35 20.32
N ASN A 167 -11.67 -3.57 20.00
CA ASN A 167 -11.05 -4.50 20.95
C ASN A 167 -9.67 -4.95 20.47
N TYR A 168 -8.63 -4.43 21.10
CA TYR A 168 -7.22 -4.68 20.78
C TYR A 168 -6.70 -6.06 21.20
N THR A 169 -7.51 -6.84 21.91
CA THR A 169 -7.16 -8.19 22.37
C THR A 169 -8.13 -9.25 21.85
N ILE A 170 -8.85 -8.94 20.76
CA ILE A 170 -9.87 -9.83 20.20
C ILE A 170 -9.29 -11.03 19.45
N LEU A 171 -8.03 -10.92 19.02
CA LEU A 171 -7.35 -11.96 18.25
C LEU A 171 -6.79 -13.04 19.19
N GLY A 172 -6.96 -14.29 18.79
CA GLY A 172 -6.36 -15.45 19.41
C GLY A 172 -5.17 -15.97 18.60
N THR A 173 -4.43 -16.91 19.18
CA THR A 173 -3.29 -17.57 18.52
C THR A 173 -3.71 -18.91 17.91
N PHE A 174 -3.23 -19.21 16.70
CA PHE A 174 -3.51 -20.42 15.94
C PHE A 174 -2.24 -20.95 15.27
N ASP A 175 -2.09 -22.28 15.16
CA ASP A 175 -0.98 -22.90 14.40
C ASP A 175 -1.36 -23.03 12.91
N ALA A 176 -1.32 -21.90 12.19
CA ALA A 176 -1.78 -21.80 10.79
C ALA A 176 -0.73 -21.16 9.85
N GLU A 177 0.54 -21.16 10.24
CA GLU A 177 1.65 -20.85 9.34
C GLU A 177 1.89 -22.01 8.38
N ASP A 178 2.20 -21.72 7.10
CA ASP A 178 2.41 -22.74 6.07
C ASP A 178 1.29 -23.82 6.05
N ALA A 179 0.02 -23.43 6.00
CA ALA A 179 -1.11 -24.34 6.20
C ALA A 179 -2.19 -24.22 5.10
N PRO A 180 -1.91 -24.59 3.84
CA PRO A 180 -2.94 -24.56 2.79
C PRO A 180 -4.15 -25.41 3.17
N ALA A 181 -5.34 -24.82 3.10
CA ALA A 181 -6.58 -25.39 3.64
C ALA A 181 -7.78 -25.23 2.69
N PRO A 182 -8.77 -26.13 2.76
CA PRO A 182 -10.11 -25.86 2.24
C PRO A 182 -10.86 -24.91 3.19
N LEU A 183 -11.89 -24.26 2.67
CA LEU A 183 -12.77 -23.37 3.43
C LEU A 183 -14.03 -24.10 3.91
N LEU A 184 -14.26 -24.09 5.22
CA LEU A 184 -15.45 -24.66 5.84
C LEU A 184 -16.57 -23.61 5.85
N TYR A 185 -17.46 -23.69 4.86
CA TYR A 185 -18.60 -22.76 4.75
C TYR A 185 -19.57 -22.87 5.93
N THR A 186 -20.02 -21.71 6.41
CA THR A 186 -21.07 -21.61 7.43
C THR A 186 -22.45 -21.53 6.78
N ASP A 187 -23.50 -21.50 7.61
CA ASP A 187 -24.87 -21.26 7.15
C ASP A 187 -25.05 -19.87 6.49
N GLU A 188 -24.18 -18.90 6.79
CA GLU A 188 -24.24 -17.56 6.16
C GLU A 188 -23.56 -17.50 4.79
N ALA A 189 -22.82 -18.55 4.38
CA ALA A 189 -22.13 -18.60 3.10
C ALA A 189 -23.08 -18.45 1.91
N ALA A 190 -24.31 -18.99 2.01
CA ALA A 190 -25.32 -18.90 0.96
C ALA A 190 -25.74 -17.44 0.65
N ALA A 191 -25.60 -16.53 1.62
CA ALA A 191 -25.92 -15.11 1.44
C ALA A 191 -24.71 -14.27 0.97
N SER A 192 -23.51 -14.86 0.92
CA SER A 192 -22.27 -14.17 0.54
C SER A 192 -22.36 -13.63 -0.89
N HIS A 193 -22.12 -12.33 -1.05
CA HIS A 193 -21.93 -11.70 -2.36
C HIS A 193 -20.63 -12.13 -3.01
N LEU A 194 -19.55 -12.30 -2.23
CA LEU A 194 -18.28 -12.83 -2.71
C LEU A 194 -18.48 -14.20 -3.36
N LEU A 195 -18.99 -15.19 -2.62
CA LEU A 195 -19.12 -16.56 -3.14
C LEU A 195 -20.11 -16.64 -4.31
N ARG A 196 -21.22 -15.91 -4.27
CA ARG A 196 -22.19 -15.88 -5.39
C ARG A 196 -21.63 -15.25 -6.67
N SER A 197 -20.60 -14.40 -6.55
CA SER A 197 -19.95 -13.77 -7.70
C SER A 197 -18.85 -14.64 -8.32
N LEU A 198 -18.41 -15.69 -7.63
CA LEU A 198 -17.40 -16.62 -8.14
C LEU A 198 -18.03 -17.73 -9.01
N PRO A 199 -17.30 -18.30 -9.97
CA PRO A 199 -17.77 -19.47 -10.70
C PRO A 199 -18.12 -20.64 -9.75
N PRO A 200 -19.24 -21.37 -9.97
CA PRO A 200 -19.69 -22.42 -9.04
C PRO A 200 -18.65 -23.52 -8.77
N ASP A 201 -17.82 -23.85 -9.76
CA ASP A 201 -16.74 -24.82 -9.63
C ASP A 201 -15.58 -24.29 -8.78
N VAL A 202 -15.28 -22.99 -8.83
CA VAL A 202 -14.30 -22.34 -7.94
C VAL A 202 -14.80 -22.33 -6.50
N VAL A 203 -16.10 -22.06 -6.27
CA VAL A 203 -16.73 -22.17 -4.95
C VAL A 203 -16.65 -23.60 -4.42
N ALA A 204 -16.95 -24.60 -5.25
CA ALA A 204 -16.81 -25.99 -4.87
C ALA A 204 -15.35 -26.38 -4.56
N ASP A 205 -14.40 -25.89 -5.33
CA ASP A 205 -12.97 -26.17 -5.11
C ASP A 205 -12.44 -25.52 -3.84
N LEU A 206 -12.84 -24.28 -3.54
CA LEU A 206 -12.53 -23.62 -2.27
C LEU A 206 -13.01 -24.44 -1.07
N GLN A 207 -14.16 -25.10 -1.18
CA GLN A 207 -14.70 -25.93 -0.09
C GLN A 207 -14.03 -27.31 0.02
N ASN A 208 -13.53 -27.87 -1.08
CA ASN A 208 -13.13 -29.28 -1.14
C ASN A 208 -11.63 -29.52 -1.34
N LYS A 209 -10.85 -28.49 -1.69
CA LYS A 209 -9.42 -28.61 -1.99
C LYS A 209 -8.59 -27.65 -1.10
N PRO A 210 -7.36 -28.04 -0.71
CA PRO A 210 -6.48 -27.19 0.08
C PRO A 210 -5.80 -26.13 -0.82
N ILE A 211 -6.59 -25.18 -1.31
CA ILE A 211 -6.13 -24.16 -2.27
C ILE A 211 -6.08 -22.75 -1.70
N ALA A 212 -6.62 -22.52 -0.49
CA ALA A 212 -6.46 -21.26 0.23
C ALA A 212 -5.17 -21.32 1.06
N MET A 213 -4.19 -20.45 0.75
CA MET A 213 -2.93 -20.39 1.49
C MET A 213 -3.14 -19.68 2.83
N GLU A 214 -3.12 -20.42 3.94
CA GLU A 214 -3.09 -19.85 5.29
C GLU A 214 -1.63 -19.69 5.72
N ASN A 215 -1.26 -18.51 6.24
CA ASN A 215 0.08 -18.23 6.75
C ASN A 215 0.05 -17.21 7.89
N HIS A 216 -0.52 -17.58 9.04
CA HIS A 216 -0.71 -16.69 10.17
C HIS A 216 -0.58 -17.40 11.51
N MET A 217 -0.19 -16.63 12.53
CA MET A 217 -0.21 -17.06 13.94
C MET A 217 -1.37 -16.45 14.72
N ASN A 218 -1.97 -15.37 14.23
CA ASN A 218 -3.08 -14.67 14.87
C ASN A 218 -4.34 -14.82 14.02
N GLY A 219 -5.49 -14.88 14.66
CA GLY A 219 -6.75 -14.97 13.95
C GLY A 219 -7.94 -14.67 14.84
N LEU A 220 -9.13 -14.62 14.24
CA LEU A 220 -10.37 -14.36 14.96
C LEU A 220 -11.10 -15.66 15.27
N ALA A 221 -11.25 -15.99 16.55
CA ALA A 221 -12.06 -17.12 17.00
C ALA A 221 -13.55 -16.82 16.83
N MET A 222 -14.35 -17.84 16.50
CA MET A 222 -15.81 -17.70 16.42
C MET A 222 -16.42 -17.23 17.75
N ALA A 223 -15.92 -17.73 18.89
CA ALA A 223 -16.39 -17.31 20.21
C ALA A 223 -16.19 -15.80 20.44
N ALA A 224 -14.99 -15.29 20.15
CA ALA A 224 -14.66 -13.87 20.27
C ALA A 224 -15.53 -12.99 19.34
N PHE A 225 -15.83 -13.47 18.13
CA PHE A 225 -16.75 -12.81 17.21
C PHE A 225 -18.17 -12.72 17.77
N LEU A 226 -18.70 -13.84 18.29
CA LEU A 226 -20.05 -13.89 18.86
C LEU A 226 -20.20 -13.06 20.14
N GLU A 227 -19.14 -13.00 20.96
CA GLU A 227 -19.07 -12.17 22.16
C GLU A 227 -18.94 -10.67 21.85
N ASN A 228 -18.65 -10.29 20.60
CA ASN A 228 -18.59 -8.90 20.16
C ASN A 228 -19.78 -8.54 19.23
N PRO A 229 -20.85 -7.92 19.77
CA PRO A 229 -22.02 -7.56 18.97
C PRO A 229 -21.75 -6.57 17.84
N ALA A 230 -20.67 -5.78 17.90
CA ALA A 230 -20.33 -4.84 16.82
C ALA A 230 -19.88 -5.60 15.58
N LEU A 231 -19.03 -6.61 15.73
CA LEU A 231 -18.64 -7.48 14.62
C LEU A 231 -19.82 -8.26 14.05
N GLY A 232 -20.68 -8.83 14.89
CA GLY A 232 -21.87 -9.56 14.43
C GLY A 232 -22.85 -8.68 13.63
N ARG A 233 -22.98 -7.39 13.98
CA ARG A 233 -23.79 -6.43 13.21
C ARG A 233 -23.12 -6.02 11.90
N PHE A 234 -21.81 -5.95 11.87
CA PHE A 234 -21.06 -5.48 10.70
C PHE A 234 -20.85 -6.58 9.66
N PHE A 235 -20.41 -7.76 10.11
CA PHE A 235 -20.00 -8.87 9.25
C PHE A 235 -20.94 -10.07 9.33
N ARG A 236 -21.00 -10.79 8.22
CA ARG A 236 -21.33 -12.22 8.15
C ARG A 236 -20.03 -13.03 8.16
N VAL A 237 -20.06 -14.18 8.83
CA VAL A 237 -18.95 -15.15 8.80
C VAL A 237 -19.18 -16.10 7.63
N VAL A 238 -18.42 -15.96 6.55
CA VAL A 238 -18.63 -16.75 5.32
C VAL A 238 -18.01 -18.14 5.45
N SER A 239 -16.80 -18.23 6.00
CA SER A 239 -16.11 -19.51 6.18
C SER A 239 -15.25 -19.54 7.43
N LEU A 240 -14.96 -20.76 7.87
CA LEU A 240 -13.95 -21.11 8.87
C LEU A 240 -12.82 -21.90 8.20
N SER A 241 -11.66 -21.95 8.85
CA SER A 241 -10.58 -22.89 8.58
C SER A 241 -10.16 -23.56 9.89
N LEU A 242 -9.41 -24.65 9.79
CA LEU A 242 -8.81 -25.32 10.94
C LEU A 242 -7.30 -25.09 10.94
N ASP A 243 -6.74 -24.81 12.12
CA ASP A 243 -5.30 -24.80 12.30
C ASP A 243 -4.75 -26.24 12.33
N LYS A 244 -3.42 -26.42 12.36
CA LYS A 244 -2.79 -27.75 12.36
C LYS A 244 -3.14 -28.60 13.59
N SER A 245 -3.59 -27.96 14.68
CA SER A 245 -4.06 -28.63 15.90
C SER A 245 -5.56 -29.02 15.83
N GLY A 246 -6.27 -28.59 14.79
CA GLY A 246 -7.71 -28.80 14.62
C GLY A 246 -8.59 -27.70 15.24
N SER A 247 -8.00 -26.61 15.72
CA SER A 247 -8.73 -25.47 16.29
C SER A 247 -9.31 -24.61 15.18
N ALA A 248 -10.61 -24.29 15.26
CA ALA A 248 -11.29 -23.51 14.25
C ALA A 248 -11.13 -21.99 14.45
N TYR A 249 -10.90 -21.27 13.35
CA TYR A 249 -10.90 -19.81 13.29
C TYR A 249 -11.68 -19.32 12.07
N ILE A 250 -12.11 -18.07 12.12
CA ILE A 250 -12.80 -17.42 10.99
C ILE A 250 -11.79 -17.19 9.87
N SER A 251 -12.10 -17.68 8.67
CA SER A 251 -11.22 -17.54 7.51
C SER A 251 -11.73 -16.58 6.45
N THR A 252 -13.04 -16.30 6.41
CA THR A 252 -13.60 -15.28 5.52
C THR A 252 -14.73 -14.50 6.20
N LEU A 253 -14.65 -13.18 6.16
CA LEU A 253 -15.67 -12.23 6.60
C LEU A 253 -16.19 -11.41 5.42
N GLU A 254 -17.47 -11.05 5.45
CA GLU A 254 -18.08 -10.17 4.46
C GLU A 254 -19.03 -9.20 5.14
N GLY A 255 -19.02 -7.93 4.73
CA GLY A 255 -19.86 -6.89 5.29
C GLY A 255 -21.34 -7.14 4.99
N ARG A 256 -22.21 -6.95 5.98
CA ARG A 256 -23.66 -7.09 5.80
C ARG A 256 -24.22 -5.98 4.92
N ASN A 257 -23.80 -4.73 5.19
CA ASN A 257 -24.30 -3.52 4.55
C ASN A 257 -23.22 -2.69 3.85
N TYR A 258 -21.95 -3.00 4.11
CA TYR A 258 -20.78 -2.33 3.54
C TYR A 258 -20.07 -3.28 2.57
N PRO A 259 -19.49 -2.78 1.47
CA PRO A 259 -18.75 -3.57 0.50
C PRO A 259 -17.35 -3.96 1.01
N PHE A 260 -17.33 -4.53 2.20
CA PHE A 260 -16.10 -4.92 2.89
C PHE A 260 -15.99 -6.45 2.80
N THR A 261 -14.84 -6.95 2.36
CA THR A 261 -14.52 -8.37 2.37
C THR A 261 -13.21 -8.56 3.10
N ALA A 262 -13.04 -9.70 3.75
CA ALA A 262 -11.77 -10.02 4.39
C ALA A 262 -11.52 -11.52 4.35
N THR A 263 -10.30 -11.91 4.01
CA THR A 263 -9.83 -13.29 4.00
C THR A 263 -8.64 -13.40 4.94
N GLN A 264 -8.65 -14.39 5.84
CA GLN A 264 -7.46 -14.70 6.65
C GLN A 264 -6.37 -15.33 5.78
N TRP A 265 -6.78 -16.07 4.75
CA TRP A 265 -5.94 -16.68 3.74
C TRP A 265 -5.51 -15.68 2.66
N HIS A 266 -4.45 -16.05 1.92
CA HIS A 266 -3.72 -15.24 0.96
C HIS A 266 -4.04 -15.59 -0.50
N PRO A 267 -5.07 -14.98 -1.13
CA PRO A 267 -5.40 -15.24 -2.53
C PRO A 267 -4.27 -14.84 -3.49
N GLU A 268 -3.41 -13.89 -3.12
CA GLU A 268 -2.34 -13.35 -3.96
C GLU A 268 -1.17 -14.32 -4.14
N LYS A 269 -0.90 -15.19 -3.16
CA LYS A 269 0.33 -16.01 -3.14
C LYS A 269 0.35 -17.05 -4.25
N ASN A 270 -0.79 -17.69 -4.50
CA ASN A 270 -0.92 -18.85 -5.38
C ASN A 270 -0.29 -18.63 -6.76
N ALA A 271 -0.44 -17.43 -7.35
CA ALA A 271 0.08 -17.13 -8.68
C ALA A 271 1.44 -16.42 -8.71
N PHE A 272 1.89 -15.86 -7.58
CA PHE A 272 2.95 -14.84 -7.61
C PHE A 272 4.11 -15.06 -6.65
N GLU A 273 3.99 -15.94 -5.64
CA GLU A 273 5.04 -16.22 -4.67
C GLU A 273 5.51 -17.68 -4.79
N TRP A 274 6.82 -17.93 -4.94
CA TRP A 274 7.38 -19.26 -5.23
C TRP A 274 8.39 -19.73 -4.18
N THR A 275 8.28 -19.15 -2.98
CA THR A 275 9.13 -19.44 -1.84
C THR A 275 9.20 -20.95 -1.55
N PRO A 276 10.37 -21.59 -1.67
CA PRO A 276 10.47 -23.06 -1.71
C PRO A 276 10.22 -23.75 -0.37
N HIS A 277 10.30 -23.03 0.76
CA HIS A 277 10.03 -23.58 2.08
C HIS A 277 8.56 -23.51 2.48
N LEU A 278 7.73 -22.79 1.71
CA LEU A 278 6.29 -22.71 1.93
C LEU A 278 5.56 -23.62 0.93
N ARG A 279 4.52 -24.31 1.41
CA ARG A 279 3.63 -25.20 0.67
C ARG A 279 2.50 -24.40 0.01
N ILE A 280 2.88 -23.35 -0.72
CA ILE A 280 1.92 -22.51 -1.45
C ILE A 280 1.25 -23.33 -2.57
N PRO A 281 -0.09 -23.36 -2.64
CA PRO A 281 -0.79 -24.08 -3.72
C PRO A 281 -0.59 -23.40 -5.08
N HIS A 282 0.01 -24.13 -6.01
CA HIS A 282 0.23 -23.71 -7.41
C HIS A 282 -0.55 -24.54 -8.44
N SER A 283 -1.55 -25.31 -8.00
CA SER A 283 -2.41 -26.07 -8.92
C SER A 283 -3.24 -25.14 -9.80
N THR A 284 -3.68 -25.62 -10.97
CA THR A 284 -4.55 -24.83 -11.87
C THR A 284 -5.78 -24.27 -11.15
N ASP A 285 -6.37 -25.05 -10.24
CA ASP A 285 -7.53 -24.63 -9.44
C ASP A 285 -7.17 -23.51 -8.46
N ALA A 286 -6.00 -23.59 -7.83
CA ALA A 286 -5.47 -22.57 -6.93
C ALA A 286 -5.18 -21.24 -7.66
N ILE A 287 -4.63 -21.32 -8.87
CA ILE A 287 -4.40 -20.15 -9.74
C ILE A 287 -5.73 -19.54 -10.17
N ARG A 288 -6.68 -20.38 -10.60
CA ARG A 288 -8.00 -19.91 -11.02
C ARG A 288 -8.75 -19.22 -9.88
N MET A 289 -8.73 -19.82 -8.70
CA MET A 289 -9.29 -19.21 -7.50
C MET A 289 -8.68 -17.83 -7.23
N SER A 290 -7.36 -17.70 -7.25
CA SER A 290 -6.66 -16.42 -7.06
C SER A 290 -7.17 -15.35 -8.03
N GLN A 291 -7.29 -15.69 -9.31
CA GLN A 291 -7.76 -14.77 -10.34
C GLN A 291 -9.23 -14.37 -10.16
N GLU A 292 -10.12 -15.30 -9.82
CA GLU A 292 -11.55 -14.98 -9.67
C GLU A 292 -11.84 -14.10 -8.45
N VAL A 293 -11.10 -14.28 -7.37
CA VAL A 293 -11.21 -13.39 -6.19
C VAL A 293 -10.71 -11.99 -6.53
N ALA A 294 -9.63 -11.86 -7.33
CA ALA A 294 -9.18 -10.57 -7.84
C ALA A 294 -10.24 -9.91 -8.74
N ASN A 295 -10.81 -10.68 -9.68
CA ASN A 295 -11.85 -10.23 -10.59
C ASN A 295 -13.05 -9.66 -9.82
N PHE A 296 -13.49 -10.36 -8.77
CA PHE A 296 -14.55 -9.91 -7.88
C PHE A 296 -14.20 -8.55 -7.26
N PHE A 297 -13.05 -8.43 -6.60
CA PHE A 297 -12.72 -7.21 -5.86
C PHE A 297 -12.55 -6.01 -6.80
N VAL A 298 -11.90 -6.20 -7.95
CA VAL A 298 -11.79 -5.14 -8.95
C VAL A 298 -13.15 -4.78 -9.55
N ALA A 299 -14.05 -5.75 -9.75
CA ALA A 299 -15.42 -5.46 -10.21
C ALA A 299 -16.19 -4.59 -9.21
N GLU A 300 -16.05 -4.84 -7.90
CA GLU A 300 -16.63 -3.97 -6.88
C GLU A 300 -16.04 -2.56 -6.95
N ALA A 301 -14.72 -2.42 -7.17
CA ALA A 301 -14.06 -1.12 -7.31
C ALA A 301 -14.56 -0.31 -8.53
N ARG A 302 -15.00 -0.96 -9.62
CA ARG A 302 -15.57 -0.27 -10.79
C ARG A 302 -16.87 0.48 -10.48
N ARG A 303 -17.51 0.22 -9.34
CA ARG A 303 -18.74 0.89 -8.91
C ARG A 303 -18.49 2.25 -8.26
N ASN A 304 -17.25 2.52 -7.85
CA ASN A 304 -16.82 3.80 -7.32
C ASN A 304 -16.36 4.75 -8.45
N LEU A 305 -16.67 6.04 -8.32
CA LEU A 305 -16.40 7.08 -9.33
C LEU A 305 -15.32 8.10 -8.93
N HIS A 306 -14.58 7.85 -7.86
CA HIS A 306 -13.38 8.62 -7.53
C HIS A 306 -12.40 8.65 -8.70
N LYS A 307 -11.68 9.76 -8.81
CA LYS A 307 -10.68 9.98 -9.85
C LYS A 307 -9.75 11.11 -9.45
N ALA A 308 -8.54 11.07 -9.98
CA ALA A 308 -7.63 12.21 -9.93
C ALA A 308 -8.24 13.44 -10.62
N LYS A 309 -7.81 14.63 -10.20
CA LYS A 309 -8.21 15.91 -10.80
C LYS A 309 -7.78 16.01 -12.25
N ASN A 310 -6.63 15.42 -12.57
CA ASN A 310 -6.06 15.36 -13.92
C ASN A 310 -5.08 14.19 -14.02
N ILE A 311 -4.61 13.93 -15.24
CA ILE A 311 -3.70 12.82 -15.53
C ILE A 311 -2.34 12.96 -14.85
N LEU A 312 -1.85 14.17 -14.59
CA LEU A 312 -0.55 14.37 -13.93
C LEU A 312 -0.62 13.94 -12.45
N GLU A 313 -1.69 14.31 -11.75
CA GLU A 313 -1.91 13.85 -10.37
C GLU A 313 -2.09 12.32 -10.30
N GLU A 314 -2.75 11.73 -11.30
CA GLU A 314 -2.87 10.28 -11.43
C GLU A 314 -1.48 9.63 -11.60
N ASP A 315 -0.73 10.07 -12.62
CA ASP A 315 0.59 9.53 -12.97
C ASP A 315 1.57 9.62 -11.80
N ASP A 316 1.57 10.72 -11.05
CA ASP A 316 2.46 10.92 -9.88
C ASP A 316 2.16 9.96 -8.71
N MET A 317 0.94 9.43 -8.61
CA MET A 317 0.53 8.57 -7.49
C MET A 317 0.72 7.08 -7.75
N LEU A 318 0.81 6.65 -9.02
CA LEU A 318 0.78 5.25 -9.39
C LEU A 318 2.02 4.46 -8.92
N ILE A 319 1.82 3.16 -8.72
CA ILE A 319 2.88 2.21 -8.37
C ILE A 319 3.99 2.13 -9.44
N TYR A 320 3.70 2.54 -10.68
CA TYR A 320 4.65 2.55 -11.80
C TYR A 320 5.87 3.47 -11.58
N ASN A 321 5.78 4.41 -10.65
CA ASN A 321 6.92 5.26 -10.25
C ASN A 321 7.92 4.52 -9.34
N PHE A 322 7.57 3.34 -8.85
CA PHE A 322 8.35 2.59 -7.88
C PHE A 322 8.91 1.32 -8.52
N LYS A 323 10.12 0.92 -8.11
CA LYS A 323 10.79 -0.28 -8.61
C LYS A 323 10.80 -1.34 -7.50
N PRO A 324 10.28 -2.55 -7.75
CA PRO A 324 10.38 -3.62 -6.78
C PRO A 324 11.83 -4.15 -6.70
N VAL A 325 12.20 -4.66 -5.53
CA VAL A 325 13.48 -5.32 -5.26
C VAL A 325 13.25 -6.84 -5.23
N PHE A 326 14.19 -7.62 -5.75
CA PHE A 326 14.16 -9.09 -5.68
C PHE A 326 14.56 -9.56 -4.27
N THR A 327 13.56 -9.73 -3.40
CA THR A 327 13.71 -10.12 -1.99
C THR A 327 13.76 -11.63 -1.80
N GLY A 328 13.27 -12.41 -2.76
CA GLY A 328 13.29 -13.88 -2.74
C GLY A 328 14.65 -14.50 -3.04
N LYS A 329 15.67 -13.67 -3.28
CA LYS A 329 17.04 -14.16 -3.51
C LYS A 329 17.62 -14.72 -2.22
N HIS A 330 17.95 -16.00 -2.23
CA HIS A 330 18.61 -16.67 -1.12
C HIS A 330 20.12 -16.41 -1.19
N GLU A 331 20.73 -16.05 -0.06
CA GLU A 331 22.18 -15.85 0.08
C GLU A 331 22.88 -17.13 0.55
N TYR A 332 22.17 -17.98 1.28
CA TYR A 332 22.66 -19.28 1.77
C TYR A 332 21.54 -20.33 1.78
N VAL A 333 21.94 -21.60 1.82
CA VAL A 333 21.02 -22.74 1.87
C VAL A 333 20.26 -22.73 3.20
N GLY A 334 18.93 -22.82 3.12
CA GLY A 334 18.05 -22.82 4.29
C GLY A 334 17.65 -21.42 4.77
N GLU A 335 18.04 -20.36 4.08
CA GLU A 335 17.48 -19.02 4.34
C GLU A 335 15.99 -18.99 3.96
N GLU A 336 15.16 -18.41 4.82
CA GLU A 336 13.74 -18.22 4.59
C GLU A 336 13.47 -16.81 4.04
N LYS A 337 12.70 -16.72 2.95
CA LYS A 337 12.24 -15.47 2.31
C LYS A 337 10.73 -15.50 2.10
N ASP A 338 9.99 -14.51 2.59
CA ASP A 338 8.52 -14.51 2.52
C ASP A 338 7.94 -14.11 1.16
N PHE A 339 8.70 -13.32 0.39
CA PHE A 339 8.25 -12.73 -0.88
C PHE A 339 9.35 -12.75 -1.92
N GLU A 340 8.98 -13.08 -3.17
CA GLU A 340 9.84 -12.97 -4.34
C GLU A 340 10.28 -11.52 -4.54
N GLN A 341 9.33 -10.58 -4.49
CA GLN A 341 9.58 -9.17 -4.72
C GLN A 341 8.81 -8.30 -3.75
N ALA A 342 9.42 -7.20 -3.32
CA ALA A 342 8.77 -6.16 -2.54
C ALA A 342 9.11 -4.77 -3.08
N TYR A 343 8.14 -3.87 -3.06
CA TYR A 343 8.35 -2.44 -3.27
C TYR A 343 8.76 -1.81 -1.95
N PHE A 344 9.93 -1.16 -1.89
CA PHE A 344 10.33 -0.37 -0.73
C PHE A 344 9.95 1.09 -0.94
N LEU A 345 9.30 1.66 0.07
CA LEU A 345 8.65 2.95 0.02
C LEU A 345 9.21 3.83 1.14
N SER A 346 9.85 4.92 0.73
CA SER A 346 10.42 5.92 1.64
C SER A 346 9.38 6.99 1.94
N GLY A 347 8.81 6.95 3.14
CA GLY A 347 7.93 8.02 3.64
C GLY A 347 8.69 9.28 4.05
N PRO A 348 7.98 10.34 4.49
CA PRO A 348 8.59 11.59 4.95
C PRO A 348 9.66 11.39 6.05
N LEU A 349 9.52 10.35 6.87
CA LEU A 349 10.48 10.00 7.93
C LEU A 349 11.82 9.49 7.40
N ALA A 350 11.84 8.84 6.22
CA ALA A 350 13.07 8.42 5.56
C ALA A 350 13.85 9.63 5.01
N ALA A 351 13.13 10.63 4.46
CA ALA A 351 13.73 11.87 3.97
C ALA A 351 14.42 12.68 5.09
N GLY A 352 13.92 12.59 6.33
CA GLY A 352 14.51 13.21 7.51
C GLY A 352 15.74 12.47 8.10
N LYS A 353 16.05 11.26 7.62
CA LYS A 353 17.18 10.43 8.10
C LYS A 353 18.17 10.12 6.97
N ILE A 354 18.64 11.13 6.24
CA ILE A 354 19.89 10.97 5.48
C ILE A 354 21.05 10.89 6.48
N LYS A 355 21.38 9.67 6.94
CA LYS A 355 22.70 9.40 7.52
C LYS A 355 23.71 9.45 6.37
N ILE A 356 24.48 10.54 6.29
CA ILE A 356 25.69 10.58 5.46
C ILE A 356 26.69 9.60 6.08
N GLY A 357 26.63 8.33 5.66
CA GLY A 357 27.61 7.31 6.01
C GLY A 357 28.90 7.58 5.26
N ILE A 358 29.87 8.21 5.92
CA ILE A 358 31.24 8.29 5.39
C ILE A 358 31.83 6.89 5.46
N VAL A 359 31.80 6.17 4.33
CA VAL A 359 32.64 4.99 4.15
C VAL A 359 34.08 5.49 4.10
N LYS A 360 34.85 5.27 5.17
CA LYS A 360 36.30 5.42 5.15
C LYS A 360 36.90 4.38 4.19
N ARG A 361 36.91 4.67 2.89
CA ARG A 361 37.91 4.09 1.99
C ARG A 361 39.19 4.88 2.19
N GLN A 362 40.24 4.22 2.65
CA GLN A 362 41.62 4.67 2.44
C GLN A 362 41.81 4.82 0.93
N VAL A 363 41.78 6.06 0.45
CA VAL A 363 42.25 6.40 -0.88
C VAL A 363 43.58 7.10 -0.67
N ASN A 364 44.64 6.41 -1.08
CA ASN A 364 45.99 6.97 -1.15
C ASN A 364 45.98 8.22 -2.04
N HIS A 365 46.77 9.20 -1.62
CA HIS A 365 47.04 10.47 -2.28
C HIS A 365 47.06 10.38 -3.82
N MET A 366 46.10 11.04 -4.48
CA MET A 366 46.21 11.46 -5.88
C MET A 366 45.66 12.88 -6.03
N CYS A 367 46.41 13.72 -6.76
CA CYS A 367 46.30 15.17 -6.84
C CYS A 367 44.93 15.70 -7.32
N ALA A 368 44.51 16.81 -6.70
CA ALA A 368 43.22 17.48 -6.87
C ALA A 368 43.02 18.27 -8.18
N GLU A 369 43.87 18.10 -9.20
CA GLU A 369 43.75 18.86 -10.45
C GLU A 369 42.98 18.10 -11.57
N GLU A 370 42.87 16.77 -11.53
CA GLU A 370 42.14 16.02 -12.57
C GLU A 370 40.62 15.87 -12.31
N ALA A 371 40.15 16.09 -11.07
CA ALA A 371 38.72 16.03 -10.74
C ALA A 371 37.93 17.25 -11.27
N TRP A 372 38.61 18.38 -11.51
CA TRP A 372 37.99 19.63 -11.96
C TRP A 372 37.57 19.63 -13.44
N LEU A 373 38.23 18.83 -14.29
CA LEU A 373 37.93 18.77 -15.72
C LEU A 373 36.75 17.86 -16.08
N ARG A 374 36.32 16.95 -15.18
CA ARG A 374 35.13 16.09 -15.43
C ARG A 374 33.82 16.67 -14.92
N LEU A 375 33.84 17.48 -13.85
CA LEU A 375 32.63 18.10 -13.29
C LEU A 375 32.14 19.33 -14.08
N SER A 376 33.05 20.03 -14.76
CA SER A 376 32.72 21.17 -15.62
C SER A 376 32.04 20.77 -16.93
N TRP A 377 32.17 19.51 -17.37
CA TRP A 377 31.55 19.00 -18.59
C TRP A 377 30.08 18.58 -18.41
N CYS A 378 29.66 18.14 -17.21
CA CYS A 378 28.26 17.75 -16.95
C CYS A 378 27.30 18.95 -16.87
N CYS A 379 27.74 20.09 -16.31
CA CYS A 379 26.86 21.25 -16.13
C CYS A 379 26.55 22.03 -17.42
N PHE A 380 27.26 21.75 -18.52
CA PHE A 380 27.06 22.46 -19.79
C PHE A 380 25.97 21.82 -20.69
N HIS A 381 25.37 20.69 -20.31
CA HIS A 381 24.40 19.96 -21.16
C HIS A 381 23.03 19.65 -20.55
N SER A 382 22.79 19.97 -19.28
CA SER A 382 21.47 19.80 -18.66
C SER A 382 20.86 21.16 -18.36
N GLY A 383 20.10 21.70 -19.31
CA GLY A 383 19.32 22.93 -19.18
C GLY A 383 18.22 22.81 -18.11
N MET A 384 18.62 22.82 -16.83
CA MET A 384 17.70 22.78 -15.70
C MET A 384 17.30 24.20 -15.29
N TRP A 385 16.01 24.47 -15.47
CA TRP A 385 15.34 25.70 -15.10
C TRP A 385 15.09 25.78 -13.59
N VAL A 386 15.00 27.01 -13.12
CA VAL A 386 15.02 27.46 -11.73
C VAL A 386 13.64 27.32 -11.09
N SER A 387 13.50 26.44 -10.10
CA SER A 387 12.46 26.54 -9.05
C SER A 387 12.93 26.11 -7.65
N GLY A 388 14.06 25.42 -7.50
CA GLY A 388 14.54 24.89 -6.21
C GLY A 388 15.38 25.83 -5.33
N VAL A 389 15.48 27.14 -5.63
CA VAL A 389 16.41 28.05 -4.91
C VAL A 389 15.72 28.91 -3.85
N LEU A 390 14.38 28.91 -3.77
CA LEU A 390 13.66 29.69 -2.76
C LEU A 390 13.39 28.93 -1.45
N GLU A 391 13.39 27.60 -1.44
CA GLU A 391 13.13 26.81 -0.22
C GLU A 391 14.34 26.67 0.71
N VAL A 392 15.57 26.85 0.21
CA VAL A 392 16.79 26.71 1.01
C VAL A 392 16.99 27.88 2.00
N LEU A 393 16.37 29.04 1.76
CA LEU A 393 16.50 30.23 2.62
C LEU A 393 15.47 30.29 3.75
N GLU A 394 14.33 29.60 3.64
CA GLU A 394 13.32 29.54 4.71
C GLU A 394 13.72 28.53 5.80
N PHE A 395 14.49 27.49 5.48
CA PHE A 395 14.92 26.46 6.43
C PHE A 395 15.94 26.95 7.48
N TRP A 396 16.69 28.03 7.18
CA TRP A 396 17.70 28.59 8.09
C TRP A 396 17.16 29.57 9.13
N LYS A 397 15.88 29.96 9.07
CA LYS A 397 15.26 30.84 10.10
C LYS A 397 14.83 30.10 11.36
N LEU A 398 14.82 28.76 11.36
CA LEU A 398 14.27 27.94 12.45
C LEU A 398 15.33 27.34 13.40
N LEU A 399 16.62 27.61 13.20
CA LEU A 399 17.69 27.13 14.07
C LEU A 399 18.44 28.30 14.74
N LYS A 400 18.03 28.63 15.97
CA LYS A 400 18.71 29.43 17.01
C LYS A 400 18.95 30.93 16.71
N PRO A 401 18.29 31.87 17.44
CA PRO A 401 18.43 33.30 17.16
C PRO A 401 19.51 33.94 18.04
N GLN A 402 20.81 33.67 17.85
CA GLN A 402 21.85 34.28 18.73
C GLN A 402 23.15 34.78 18.08
N VAL A 403 23.21 34.91 16.75
CA VAL A 403 24.35 35.58 16.07
C VAL A 403 23.83 36.56 15.03
N VAL A 404 24.29 37.82 15.13
CA VAL A 404 23.97 38.85 14.13
C VAL A 404 25.19 39.06 13.25
N PHE A 405 25.02 38.79 11.95
CA PHE A 405 26.00 39.11 10.92
C PHE A 405 25.59 40.41 10.24
N THR A 406 26.45 41.42 10.32
CA THR A 406 26.25 42.69 9.62
C THR A 406 27.24 42.80 8.48
N CYS A 407 26.72 42.98 7.28
CA CYS A 407 27.48 43.33 6.09
C CYS A 407 27.22 44.80 5.76
N THR A 408 28.28 45.61 5.74
CA THR A 408 28.18 47.00 5.34
C THR A 408 28.85 47.17 3.99
N ILE A 409 28.07 47.62 3.02
CA ILE A 409 28.54 47.93 1.68
C ILE A 409 28.76 49.44 1.62
N SER A 410 29.99 49.86 1.35
CA SER A 410 30.29 51.27 1.11
C SER A 410 30.84 51.46 -0.30
N ARG A 411 30.39 52.54 -0.96
CA ARG A 411 30.84 52.92 -2.29
C ARG A 411 31.67 54.19 -2.18
N ARG A 412 32.93 54.14 -2.63
CA ARG A 412 33.74 55.34 -2.86
C ARG A 412 34.28 55.32 -4.28
N GLN A 413 33.91 56.36 -5.03
CA GLN A 413 34.50 56.79 -6.31
C GLN A 413 34.91 55.65 -7.26
N GLU A 414 34.00 54.71 -7.49
CA GLU A 414 34.08 53.58 -8.45
C GLU A 414 34.60 52.23 -7.91
N SER A 415 34.95 52.14 -6.62
CA SER A 415 35.21 50.85 -5.97
C SER A 415 34.15 50.52 -4.90
N TRP A 416 33.78 49.25 -4.84
CA TRP A 416 32.93 48.68 -3.80
C TRP A 416 33.82 48.07 -2.72
N SER A 417 33.67 48.50 -1.47
CA SER A 417 34.33 47.86 -0.33
C SER A 417 33.30 47.19 0.57
N TRP A 418 33.67 46.00 1.03
CA TRP A 418 32.84 45.15 1.86
C TRP A 418 33.53 44.99 3.21
N SER A 419 32.85 45.37 4.29
CA SER A 419 33.31 45.07 5.65
C SER A 419 32.29 44.20 6.37
N TRP A 420 32.82 43.23 7.12
CA TRP A 420 32.02 42.22 7.81
C TRP A 420 32.27 42.33 9.31
N SER A 421 31.21 42.32 10.10
CA SER A 421 31.31 42.16 11.55
C SER A 421 30.36 41.06 12.02
N CYS A 422 30.88 40.16 12.86
CA CYS A 422 30.10 39.18 13.59
C CYS A 422 30.07 39.60 15.06
N ARG A 423 28.87 39.71 15.66
CA ARG A 423 28.73 40.04 17.08
C ARG A 423 27.83 39.01 17.75
N SER A 424 28.40 38.30 18.74
CA SER A 424 27.67 37.46 19.68
C SER A 424 26.99 38.36 20.74
N LEU A 425 25.74 38.08 21.09
CA LEU A 425 25.03 38.81 22.16
C LEU A 425 25.41 38.33 23.59
N LEU A 426 26.28 37.33 23.72
CA LEU A 426 26.90 36.94 24.98
C LEU A 426 28.42 36.96 24.82
N GLY A 427 29.11 37.61 25.77
CA GLY A 427 30.56 37.79 25.76
C GLY A 427 31.35 36.49 25.62
N ASN A 428 32.53 36.60 25.00
CA ASN A 428 33.60 35.60 24.85
C ASN A 428 33.17 34.13 24.81
N VAL A 429 32.78 33.65 23.63
CA VAL A 429 32.83 32.22 23.29
C VAL A 429 33.75 32.04 22.08
N ARG A 430 34.81 31.24 22.23
CA ARG A 430 35.69 30.81 21.13
C ARG A 430 34.91 29.82 20.25
N LEU A 431 34.69 30.16 18.99
CA LEU A 431 34.25 29.20 17.97
C LEU A 431 35.42 28.26 17.64
N VAL A 432 35.24 26.97 17.90
CA VAL A 432 36.15 25.90 17.51
C VAL A 432 35.36 24.93 16.63
N THR A 433 35.53 25.02 15.31
CA THR A 433 35.79 23.91 14.37
C THR A 433 35.80 24.43 12.94
N CYS A 434 36.67 23.87 12.10
CA CYS A 434 36.95 24.31 10.73
C CYS A 434 35.83 23.95 9.72
N GLU A 435 34.85 23.13 10.12
CA GLU A 435 33.76 22.64 9.25
C GLU A 435 32.66 23.70 9.02
N GLU A 436 32.35 24.52 10.03
CA GLU A 436 31.35 25.59 9.91
C GLU A 436 31.85 26.74 9.01
N LEU A 437 33.16 27.00 9.01
CA LEU A 437 33.78 27.96 8.10
C LEU A 437 33.74 27.50 6.65
N HIS A 438 33.96 26.20 6.39
CA HIS A 438 33.92 25.65 5.02
C HIS A 438 32.51 25.64 4.43
N ALA A 439 31.49 25.33 5.23
CA ALA A 439 30.10 25.36 4.79
C ALA A 439 29.65 26.80 4.44
N ALA A 440 30.05 27.79 5.24
CA ALA A 440 29.79 29.20 4.96
C ALA A 440 30.51 29.67 3.69
N CYS A 441 31.78 29.28 3.48
CA CYS A 441 32.53 29.60 2.27
C CYS A 441 31.92 28.97 1.01
N ALA A 442 31.44 27.72 1.07
CA ALA A 442 30.81 27.03 -0.05
C ALA A 442 29.48 27.67 -0.46
N ALA A 443 28.64 28.05 0.51
CA ALA A 443 27.38 28.76 0.24
C ALA A 443 27.63 30.15 -0.38
N LEU A 444 28.65 30.87 0.10
CA LEU A 444 29.06 32.17 -0.46
C LEU A 444 29.61 32.05 -1.89
N LEU A 445 30.37 31.00 -2.20
CA LEU A 445 30.87 30.72 -3.57
C LEU A 445 29.73 30.40 -4.54
N CYS A 446 28.71 29.64 -4.12
CA CYS A 446 27.50 29.42 -4.90
C CYS A 446 26.73 30.72 -5.17
N CYS A 447 26.56 31.58 -4.16
CA CYS A 447 25.91 32.88 -4.34
C CYS A 447 26.69 33.82 -5.27
N MET A 448 28.02 33.82 -5.20
CA MET A 448 28.88 34.58 -6.11
C MET A 448 28.80 34.06 -7.56
N ALA A 449 28.71 32.74 -7.76
CA ALA A 449 28.56 32.13 -9.08
C ALA A 449 27.19 32.46 -9.71
N ILE A 450 26.12 32.42 -8.92
CA ILE A 450 24.77 32.81 -9.34
C ILE A 450 24.71 34.31 -9.67
N TRP A 451 25.33 35.16 -8.84
CA TRP A 451 25.37 36.60 -9.08
C TRP A 451 26.21 36.95 -10.32
N TRP A 452 27.37 36.31 -10.52
CA TRP A 452 28.18 36.50 -11.73
C TRP A 452 27.43 36.03 -12.99
N CYS A 453 26.74 34.88 -12.95
CA CYS A 453 25.88 34.44 -14.05
C CYS A 453 24.79 35.47 -14.37
N ARG A 454 24.17 36.06 -13.34
CA ARG A 454 23.15 37.10 -13.51
C ARG A 454 23.72 38.40 -14.09
N GLN A 455 24.91 38.83 -13.68
CA GLN A 455 25.60 40.00 -14.24
C GLN A 455 26.02 39.78 -15.69
N LYS A 456 26.49 38.58 -16.06
CA LYS A 456 26.77 38.25 -17.47
C LYS A 456 25.50 38.17 -18.31
N HIS A 457 24.39 37.68 -17.79
CA HIS A 457 23.09 37.66 -18.49
C HIS A 457 22.51 39.07 -18.68
N LEU A 458 22.67 39.96 -17.71
CA LEU A 458 22.28 41.38 -17.82
C LEU A 458 23.21 42.15 -18.76
N ALA A 459 24.51 41.82 -18.78
CA ALA A 459 25.45 42.36 -19.75
C ALA A 459 25.20 41.84 -21.18
N ALA A 460 24.79 40.57 -21.34
CA ALA A 460 24.45 39.95 -22.63
C ALA A 460 23.13 40.51 -23.20
N SER A 461 22.08 40.63 -22.38
CA SER A 461 20.80 41.24 -22.79
C SER A 461 20.93 42.73 -23.11
N SER A 462 21.83 43.47 -22.45
CA SER A 462 22.15 44.86 -22.83
C SER A 462 22.98 44.98 -24.12
N ARG A 463 23.70 43.92 -24.51
CA ARG A 463 24.42 43.83 -25.81
C ARG A 463 23.51 43.40 -26.94
N GLU A 464 22.58 42.46 -26.72
CA GLU A 464 21.55 42.07 -27.71
C GLU A 464 20.55 43.21 -27.98
N GLY A 465 20.12 43.94 -26.94
CA GLY A 465 19.28 45.13 -27.10
C GLY A 465 19.98 46.31 -27.81
N LYS A 466 21.32 46.34 -27.82
CA LYS A 466 22.10 47.30 -28.62
C LYS A 466 22.36 46.78 -30.04
N LEU A 467 22.49 45.46 -30.25
CA LEU A 467 22.64 44.85 -31.58
C LEU A 467 21.35 44.93 -32.40
N GLN A 468 20.17 44.74 -31.79
CA GLN A 468 18.86 44.90 -32.45
C GLN A 468 18.51 46.35 -32.79
N ARG A 469 19.06 47.34 -32.06
CA ARG A 469 18.97 48.76 -32.44
C ARG A 469 20.00 49.20 -33.48
N PHE A 470 21.08 48.43 -33.68
CA PHE A 470 22.07 48.68 -34.73
C PHE A 470 21.68 48.01 -36.07
N LEU A 471 20.91 46.91 -36.04
CA LEU A 471 20.45 46.19 -37.23
C LEU A 471 19.16 46.76 -37.87
N ASN A 472 18.39 47.57 -37.14
CA ASN A 472 17.16 48.24 -37.65
C ASN A 472 17.39 49.72 -38.02
N GLY A 473 18.63 50.13 -38.27
CA GLY A 473 19.02 51.54 -38.42
C GLY A 473 20.07 51.80 -39.49
N HIS A 474 19.97 51.16 -40.66
CA HIS A 474 20.64 51.47 -41.93
C HIS A 474 19.89 50.63 -42.99
N THR A 475 19.36 51.09 -44.11
CA THR A 475 19.43 52.31 -44.92
C THR A 475 18.32 52.16 -45.97
N ASP A 476 17.81 53.31 -46.44
CA ASP A 476 17.35 53.62 -47.80
C ASP A 476 16.59 52.60 -48.64
#